data_AF-R6N7H2-F1
#
_entry.id   AF-R6N7H2-F1
#
_cell.length_a   1.000
_cell.length_b   1.000
_cell.length_c   1.000
_cell.angle_alpha   90.00
_cell.angle_beta   90.00
_cell.angle_gamma   90.00
#
_symmetry.space_group_name_H-M   'P 1'
#
loop_
_entity.id
_entity.type
_entity.pdbx_description
1 polymer ?
#
loop_
_entity_poly.entity_id
_entity_poly.type
_entity_poly.pdbx_seq_one_letter_code
_entity_poly.pdbx_strand_id
1 'polypeptide(L)'
;MSNWNTFLKSVPAGVMIGLGVTAFISSENKVFGSILFCLGLFGICAFGFNLFTGKIGYVIPTKNNPNCLMIWLGNLVGCLITTVPLRFANPKYNEAAVVLAENKLSQNFLQTFILGIFCGMIMYIVVENYSANSSPLGKYLGIFLGIPAFIFAGFEHSIADICYFSYAASSLEQVAKMFVYILTVSVANGVGSIIFRAFTVMYKEKVKK
;
A
#
# COMPACT_ATOMS: atom_id res chain seq x y z
N MET A 1 16.69 -14.39 -5.22
CA MET A 1 15.41 -15.12 -5.02
C MET A 1 14.77 -15.30 -6.39
N SER A 2 14.22 -16.47 -6.73
CA SER A 2 13.55 -16.64 -8.02
C SER A 2 12.32 -15.72 -8.12
N ASN A 3 11.93 -15.35 -9.34
CA ASN A 3 10.72 -14.54 -9.58
C ASN A 3 9.47 -15.18 -8.96
N TRP A 4 9.40 -16.52 -9.01
CA TRP A 4 8.34 -17.30 -8.39
C TRP A 4 8.30 -17.15 -6.86
N ASN A 5 9.44 -17.26 -6.19
CA ASN A 5 9.50 -17.09 -4.73
C ASN A 5 9.17 -15.65 -4.32
N THR A 6 9.58 -14.66 -5.11
CA THR A 6 9.17 -13.26 -4.92
C THR A 6 7.66 -13.11 -5.00
N PHE A 7 7.04 -13.68 -6.03
CA PHE A 7 5.59 -13.66 -6.21
C PHE A 7 4.86 -14.32 -5.04
N LEU A 8 5.26 -15.53 -4.65
CA LEU A 8 4.65 -16.26 -3.53
C LEU A 8 4.73 -15.50 -2.19
N LYS A 9 5.82 -14.75 -1.94
CA LYS A 9 5.91 -13.86 -0.76
C LYS A 9 5.08 -12.59 -0.88
N SER A 10 4.60 -12.25 -2.06
CA SER A 10 3.86 -11.02 -2.34
C SER A 10 2.34 -11.23 -2.30
N VAL A 11 1.86 -12.44 -2.63
CA VAL A 11 0.45 -12.81 -2.45
C VAL A 11 -0.05 -12.58 -1.01
N PRO A 12 0.58 -13.11 0.05
CA PRO A 12 0.09 -12.89 1.41
C PRO A 12 0.18 -11.42 1.84
N ALA A 13 1.09 -10.62 1.27
CA ALA A 13 1.08 -9.17 1.52
C ALA A 13 -0.18 -8.49 0.97
N GLY A 14 -0.64 -8.89 -0.22
CA GLY A 14 -1.92 -8.42 -0.77
C GLY A 14 -3.10 -8.82 0.12
N VAL A 15 -3.11 -10.06 0.64
CA VAL A 15 -4.12 -10.54 1.59
C VAL A 15 -4.15 -9.67 2.85
N MET A 16 -2.98 -9.35 3.43
CA MET A 16 -2.88 -8.52 4.63
C MET A 16 -3.40 -7.09 4.39
N ILE A 17 -3.10 -6.48 3.24
CA ILE A 17 -3.71 -5.19 2.88
C ILE A 17 -5.22 -5.33 2.69
N GLY A 18 -5.70 -6.41 2.08
CA GLY A 18 -7.13 -6.68 1.94
C GLY A 18 -7.86 -6.77 3.28
N LEU A 19 -7.27 -7.42 4.27
CA LEU A 19 -7.82 -7.48 5.64
C LEU A 19 -7.82 -6.10 6.30
N GLY A 20 -6.73 -5.32 6.15
CA GLY A 20 -6.66 -3.95 6.67
C GLY A 20 -7.72 -3.01 6.04
N VAL A 21 -7.89 -3.09 4.71
CA VAL A 21 -8.94 -2.37 3.97
C VAL A 21 -10.32 -2.79 4.47
N THR A 22 -10.56 -4.09 4.64
CA THR A 22 -11.84 -4.62 5.13
C THR A 22 -12.16 -4.06 6.51
N ALA A 23 -11.20 -4.06 7.44
CA ALA A 23 -11.38 -3.50 8.77
C ALA A 23 -11.70 -2.00 8.73
N PHE A 24 -11.03 -1.24 7.85
CA PHE A 24 -11.28 0.19 7.66
C PHE A 24 -12.68 0.49 7.11
N ILE A 25 -13.10 -0.18 6.02
CA ILE A 25 -14.42 0.07 5.41
C ILE A 25 -15.57 -0.44 6.28
N SER A 26 -15.33 -1.44 7.14
CA SER A 26 -16.30 -1.95 8.10
C SER A 26 -16.51 -1.02 9.30
N SER A 27 -15.61 -0.05 9.51
CA SER A 27 -15.67 0.83 10.67
C SER A 27 -16.50 2.07 10.40
N GLU A 28 -17.47 2.33 11.29
CA GLU A 28 -18.26 3.57 11.29
C GLU A 28 -17.41 4.79 11.70
N ASN A 29 -16.39 4.58 12.53
CA ASN A 29 -15.45 5.61 12.93
C ASN A 29 -14.15 5.49 12.11
N LYS A 30 -13.95 6.41 11.17
CA LYS A 30 -12.75 6.42 10.30
C LYS A 30 -11.44 6.50 11.07
N VAL A 31 -11.43 7.07 12.28
CA VAL A 31 -10.24 7.10 13.14
C VAL A 31 -9.91 5.72 13.67
N PHE A 32 -10.91 5.02 14.19
CA PHE A 32 -10.72 3.66 14.67
C PHE A 32 -10.39 2.70 13.51
N GLY A 33 -11.07 2.85 12.37
CA GLY A 33 -10.79 2.08 11.17
C GLY A 33 -9.35 2.25 10.65
N SER A 34 -8.79 3.47 10.68
CA SER A 34 -7.43 3.71 10.21
C SER A 34 -6.37 3.10 11.14
N ILE A 35 -6.65 3.06 12.45
CA ILE A 35 -5.85 2.32 13.43
C ILE A 35 -5.92 0.81 13.14
N LEU A 36 -7.11 0.25 12.92
CA LEU A 36 -7.26 -1.17 12.60
C LEU A 36 -6.59 -1.56 11.28
N PHE A 37 -6.49 -0.64 10.31
CA PHE A 37 -5.75 -0.85 9.07
C PHE A 37 -4.28 -1.24 9.33
N CYS A 38 -3.69 -0.82 10.46
CA CYS A 38 -2.33 -1.17 10.84
C CYS A 38 -2.08 -2.68 10.86
N LEU A 39 -3.11 -3.51 11.07
CA LEU A 39 -3.02 -4.97 10.98
C LEU A 39 -2.36 -5.44 9.66
N GLY A 40 -2.68 -4.76 8.55
CA GLY A 40 -2.14 -5.11 7.24
C GLY A 40 -0.63 -4.96 7.17
N LEU A 41 -0.11 -3.76 7.43
CA LEU A 41 1.34 -3.53 7.38
C LEU A 41 2.09 -4.23 8.53
N PHE A 42 1.47 -4.33 9.70
CA PHE A 42 2.01 -5.10 10.82
C PHE A 42 2.32 -6.54 10.40
N GLY A 43 1.33 -7.25 9.84
CA GLY A 43 1.51 -8.65 9.41
C GLY A 43 2.57 -8.78 8.31
N ILE A 44 2.57 -7.88 7.34
CA ILE A 44 3.56 -7.86 6.26
C ILE A 44 4.99 -7.76 6.81
N CYS A 45 5.22 -6.82 7.72
CA CYS A 45 6.53 -6.59 8.31
C CYS A 45 6.93 -7.74 9.26
N ALA A 46 6.00 -8.23 10.09
CA ALA A 46 6.25 -9.31 11.03
C ALA A 46 6.60 -10.64 10.35
N PHE A 47 5.94 -10.96 9.24
CA PHE A 47 6.17 -12.21 8.48
C PHE A 47 7.17 -12.06 7.34
N GLY A 48 7.69 -10.85 7.09
CA GLY A 48 8.67 -10.60 6.02
C GLY A 48 8.11 -10.80 4.61
N PHE A 49 6.84 -10.44 4.40
CA PHE A 49 6.20 -10.48 3.08
C PHE A 49 6.62 -9.28 2.21
N ASN A 50 6.42 -9.41 0.91
CA ASN A 50 6.81 -8.40 -0.06
C ASN A 50 5.61 -7.54 -0.46
N LEU A 51 5.62 -6.29 -0.01
CA LEU A 51 4.65 -5.27 -0.43
C LEU A 51 5.31 -4.31 -1.42
N PHE A 52 4.65 -4.02 -2.55
CA PHE A 52 5.15 -3.16 -3.60
C PHE A 52 5.57 -1.79 -3.07
N THR A 53 4.69 -1.09 -2.36
CA THR A 53 4.95 0.25 -1.80
C THR A 53 6.04 0.25 -0.72
N GLY A 54 6.26 -0.90 -0.05
CA GLY A 54 7.37 -1.07 0.89
C GLY A 54 8.71 -1.43 0.25
N LYS A 55 8.72 -1.83 -1.04
CA LYS A 55 9.92 -2.31 -1.75
C LYS A 55 10.32 -1.43 -2.94
N ILE A 56 9.41 -0.67 -3.54
CA ILE A 56 9.65 0.10 -4.77
C ILE A 56 10.74 1.16 -4.62
N GLY A 57 10.85 1.79 -3.44
CA GLY A 57 11.98 2.68 -3.13
C GLY A 57 13.34 2.02 -3.28
N TYR A 58 13.41 0.68 -3.26
CA TYR A 58 14.66 -0.08 -3.31
C TYR A 58 15.11 -0.54 -4.71
N VAL A 59 14.44 -0.08 -5.77
CA VAL A 59 14.77 -0.44 -7.15
C VAL A 59 16.05 0.24 -7.68
N ILE A 60 16.41 1.41 -7.14
CA ILE A 60 17.68 2.11 -7.45
C ILE A 60 18.84 1.42 -6.71
N PRO A 61 20.05 1.29 -7.33
CA PRO A 61 20.93 0.16 -7.13
C PRO A 61 21.20 -0.16 -5.66
N THR A 62 20.76 -1.34 -5.26
CA THR A 62 21.33 -2.09 -4.14
C THR A 62 21.86 -3.40 -4.68
N LYS A 63 22.66 -4.13 -3.89
CA LYS A 63 23.09 -5.49 -4.25
C LYS A 63 21.91 -6.45 -4.52
N ASN A 64 20.69 -6.13 -4.08
CA ASN A 64 19.48 -6.95 -4.24
C ASN A 64 18.29 -6.10 -4.71
N ASN A 65 18.17 -5.86 -6.02
CA ASN A 65 17.04 -5.11 -6.57
C ASN A 65 15.74 -5.94 -6.48
N PRO A 66 14.67 -5.41 -5.87
CA PRO A 66 13.39 -6.09 -5.82
C PRO A 66 12.77 -6.18 -7.22
N ASN A 67 12.24 -7.35 -7.58
CA ASN A 67 11.42 -7.47 -8.78
C ASN A 67 10.01 -6.91 -8.50
N CYS A 68 9.88 -5.59 -8.56
CA CYS A 68 8.66 -4.87 -8.20
C CYS A 68 7.44 -5.25 -9.04
N LEU A 69 7.64 -5.68 -10.29
CA LEU A 69 6.55 -6.17 -11.13
C LEU A 69 5.95 -7.46 -10.54
N MET A 70 6.80 -8.44 -10.22
CA MET A 70 6.32 -9.69 -9.59
C MET A 70 5.70 -9.45 -8.22
N ILE A 71 6.22 -8.46 -7.48
CA ILE A 71 5.65 -8.07 -6.18
C ILE A 71 4.26 -7.46 -6.36
N TRP A 72 4.11 -6.51 -7.27
CA TRP A 72 2.85 -5.86 -7.56
C TRP A 72 1.79 -6.86 -8.03
N LEU A 73 2.15 -7.77 -8.95
CA LEU A 73 1.26 -8.83 -9.42
C LEU A 73 0.83 -9.77 -8.29
N GLY A 74 1.76 -10.15 -7.40
CA GLY A 74 1.40 -10.95 -6.23
C GLY A 74 0.47 -10.20 -5.28
N ASN A 75 0.74 -8.91 -5.01
CA ASN A 75 -0.13 -8.08 -4.18
C ASN A 75 -1.55 -7.94 -4.78
N LEU A 76 -1.65 -7.77 -6.11
CA LEU A 76 -2.93 -7.77 -6.83
C LEU A 76 -3.70 -9.07 -6.58
N VAL A 77 -3.07 -10.22 -6.82
CA VAL A 77 -3.69 -11.54 -6.60
C VAL A 77 -4.13 -11.71 -5.14
N GLY A 78 -3.29 -11.30 -4.19
CA GLY A 78 -3.61 -11.33 -2.77
C GLY A 78 -4.82 -10.47 -2.40
N CYS A 79 -4.89 -9.23 -2.91
CA CYS A 79 -6.06 -8.38 -2.72
C CYS A 79 -7.33 -9.05 -3.25
N LEU A 80 -7.28 -9.64 -4.46
CA LEU A 80 -8.44 -10.29 -5.06
C LEU A 80 -8.90 -11.53 -4.29
N ILE A 81 -7.97 -12.36 -3.80
CA ILE A 81 -8.26 -13.54 -2.95
C ILE A 81 -9.06 -13.14 -1.71
N THR A 82 -8.76 -11.99 -1.12
CA THR A 82 -9.47 -11.51 0.08
C THR A 82 -10.78 -10.80 -0.28
N THR A 83 -10.73 -9.85 -1.18
CA THR A 83 -11.85 -8.91 -1.39
C THR A 83 -12.99 -9.49 -2.21
N VAL A 84 -12.72 -10.35 -3.21
CA VAL A 84 -13.77 -10.92 -4.05
C VAL A 84 -14.71 -11.81 -3.23
N PRO A 85 -14.25 -12.80 -2.43
CA PRO A 85 -15.16 -13.60 -1.61
C PRO A 85 -15.90 -12.77 -0.55
N LEU A 86 -15.19 -11.86 0.12
CA LEU A 86 -15.78 -11.03 1.18
C LEU A 86 -16.87 -10.09 0.65
N ARG A 87 -16.72 -9.59 -0.58
CA ARG A 87 -17.73 -8.77 -1.24
C ARG A 87 -19.08 -9.48 -1.33
N PHE A 88 -19.08 -10.77 -1.64
CA PHE A 88 -20.31 -11.57 -1.73
C PHE A 88 -20.77 -12.06 -0.35
N ALA A 89 -19.84 -12.28 0.58
CA ALA A 89 -20.17 -12.72 1.93
C ALA A 89 -20.85 -11.64 2.79
N ASN A 90 -20.53 -10.35 2.55
CA ASN A 90 -21.13 -9.24 3.27
C ASN A 90 -21.31 -8.01 2.36
N PRO A 91 -22.54 -7.75 1.88
CA PRO A 91 -22.83 -6.65 0.95
C PRO A 91 -22.42 -5.26 1.44
N LYS A 92 -22.36 -5.04 2.77
CA LYS A 92 -21.96 -3.75 3.36
C LYS A 92 -20.56 -3.30 2.93
N TYR A 93 -19.67 -4.25 2.61
CA TYR A 93 -18.33 -3.93 2.12
C TYR A 93 -18.37 -3.29 0.73
N ASN A 94 -19.27 -3.74 -0.14
CA ASN A 94 -19.48 -3.11 -1.45
C ASN A 94 -20.05 -1.71 -1.29
N GLU A 95 -21.10 -1.54 -0.48
CA GLU A 95 -21.77 -0.25 -0.24
C GLU A 95 -20.78 0.82 0.24
N ALA A 96 -19.94 0.48 1.24
CA ALA A 96 -18.91 1.38 1.74
C ALA A 96 -17.80 1.67 0.72
N ALA A 97 -17.43 0.69 -0.09
CA ALA A 97 -16.35 0.83 -1.07
C ALA A 97 -16.75 1.61 -2.32
N VAL A 98 -18.02 1.56 -2.77
CA VAL A 98 -18.49 2.31 -3.94
C VAL A 98 -18.31 3.81 -3.75
N VAL A 99 -18.72 4.35 -2.58
CA VAL A 99 -18.56 5.78 -2.27
C VAL A 99 -17.08 6.19 -2.27
N LEU A 100 -16.20 5.36 -1.71
CA LEU A 100 -14.75 5.62 -1.72
C LEU A 100 -14.19 5.56 -3.15
N ALA A 101 -14.65 4.61 -3.96
CA ALA A 101 -14.18 4.45 -5.33
C ALA A 101 -14.60 5.63 -6.22
N GLU A 102 -15.83 6.12 -6.07
CA GLU A 102 -16.33 7.29 -6.81
C GLU A 102 -15.55 8.56 -6.44
N ASN A 103 -15.27 8.77 -5.16
CA ASN A 103 -14.45 9.89 -4.69
C ASN A 103 -13.01 9.84 -5.21
N LYS A 104 -12.43 8.64 -5.36
CA LYS A 104 -11.10 8.46 -5.97
C LYS A 104 -11.15 8.75 -7.46
N LEU A 105 -12.13 8.19 -8.18
CA LEU A 105 -12.27 8.37 -9.63
C LEU A 105 -12.69 9.79 -10.04
N SER A 106 -13.19 10.61 -9.13
CA SER A 106 -13.48 12.03 -9.37
C SER A 106 -12.26 12.95 -9.25
N GLN A 107 -11.16 12.46 -8.68
CA GLN A 107 -9.90 13.19 -8.65
C GLN A 107 -9.36 13.38 -10.06
N ASN A 108 -8.75 14.54 -10.31
CA ASN A 108 -7.95 14.70 -11.52
C ASN A 108 -6.57 14.07 -11.37
N PHE A 109 -5.90 13.85 -12.51
CA PHE A 109 -4.58 13.21 -12.56
C PHE A 109 -3.57 13.84 -11.60
N LEU A 110 -3.47 15.18 -11.55
CA LEU A 110 -2.47 15.87 -10.74
C LEU A 110 -2.74 15.67 -9.24
N GLN A 111 -4.00 15.73 -8.82
CA GLN A 111 -4.39 15.42 -7.43
C GLN A 111 -3.98 14.00 -7.05
N THR A 112 -4.40 13.00 -7.84
CA THR A 112 -4.08 11.59 -7.60
C THR A 112 -2.57 11.36 -7.55
N PHE A 113 -1.83 11.98 -8.48
CA PHE A 113 -0.39 11.83 -8.56
C PHE A 113 0.34 12.44 -7.34
N ILE A 114 -0.04 13.65 -6.90
CA ILE A 114 0.54 14.28 -5.72
C ILE A 114 0.24 13.47 -4.45
N LEU A 115 -1.01 13.06 -4.26
CA LEU A 115 -1.42 12.24 -3.11
C LEU A 115 -0.69 10.89 -3.08
N GLY A 116 -0.47 10.29 -4.25
CA GLY A 116 0.31 9.06 -4.38
C GLY A 116 1.80 9.24 -4.05
N ILE A 117 2.42 10.38 -4.39
CA ILE A 117 3.81 10.68 -4.03
C ILE A 117 3.97 10.69 -2.51
N PHE A 118 3.12 11.44 -1.80
CA PHE A 118 3.25 11.54 -0.35
C PHE A 118 2.94 10.22 0.37
N CYS A 119 2.01 9.41 -0.15
CA CYS A 119 1.84 8.03 0.33
C CYS A 119 3.14 7.24 0.18
N GLY A 120 3.77 7.28 -0.99
CA GLY A 120 5.03 6.59 -1.27
C GLY A 120 6.16 6.97 -0.32
N MET A 121 6.25 8.26 0.05
CA MET A 121 7.21 8.74 1.03
C MET A 121 6.96 8.12 2.41
N ILE A 122 5.71 8.17 2.91
CA ILE A 122 5.35 7.58 4.20
C ILE A 122 5.62 6.08 4.21
N MET A 123 5.24 5.34 3.16
CA MET A 123 5.46 3.89 3.11
C MET A 123 6.95 3.54 3.16
N TYR A 124 7.81 4.30 2.48
CA TYR A 124 9.25 4.11 2.60
C TYR A 124 9.74 4.39 4.03
N ILE A 125 9.34 5.51 4.64
CA ILE A 125 9.73 5.89 6.02
C ILE A 125 9.38 4.78 7.01
N VAL A 126 8.15 4.27 6.94
CA VAL A 126 7.66 3.25 7.87
C VAL A 126 8.42 1.93 7.72
N VAL A 127 8.64 1.48 6.48
CA VAL A 127 9.35 0.20 6.23
C VAL A 127 10.85 0.31 6.52
N GLU A 128 11.48 1.46 6.22
CA GLU A 128 12.86 1.73 6.61
C GLU A 128 12.99 1.74 8.15
N ASN A 129 12.09 2.41 8.87
CA ASN A 129 12.08 2.37 10.34
C ASN A 129 11.93 0.94 10.87
N TYR A 130 10.99 0.15 10.34
CA TYR A 130 10.82 -1.23 10.77
C TYR A 130 12.09 -2.07 10.57
N SER A 131 12.82 -1.81 9.48
CA SER A 131 14.03 -2.54 9.12
C SER A 131 15.26 -2.10 9.93
N ALA A 132 15.41 -0.80 10.15
CA ALA A 132 16.62 -0.21 10.74
C ALA A 132 16.55 -0.02 12.27
N ASN A 133 15.36 0.08 12.85
CA ASN A 133 15.20 0.32 14.28
C ASN A 133 15.48 -0.96 15.09
N SER A 134 16.33 -0.89 16.11
CA SER A 134 16.68 -2.05 16.94
C SER A 134 15.62 -2.35 18.02
N SER A 135 14.81 -1.35 18.41
CA SER A 135 13.76 -1.51 19.42
C SER A 135 12.51 -2.14 18.79
N PRO A 136 12.03 -3.30 19.27
CA PRO A 136 10.78 -3.88 18.80
C PRO A 136 9.60 -2.90 18.89
N LEU A 137 9.49 -2.15 20.00
CA LEU A 137 8.46 -1.13 20.17
C LEU A 137 8.60 -0.01 19.12
N GLY A 138 9.82 0.48 18.88
CA GLY A 138 10.10 1.52 17.89
C GLY A 138 9.71 1.12 16.46
N LYS A 139 9.90 -0.16 16.10
CA LYS A 139 9.47 -0.70 14.80
C LYS A 139 7.97 -0.58 14.60
N TYR A 140 7.19 -1.03 15.58
CA TYR A 140 5.73 -1.05 15.49
C TYR A 140 5.10 0.33 15.69
N LEU A 141 5.71 1.21 16.50
CA LEU A 141 5.28 2.60 16.62
C LEU A 141 5.37 3.34 15.28
N GLY A 142 6.39 3.09 14.46
CA GLY A 142 6.45 3.67 13.11
C GLY A 142 5.25 3.28 12.24
N ILE A 143 4.79 2.03 12.34
CA ILE A 143 3.59 1.55 11.64
C ILE A 143 2.34 2.26 12.19
N PHE A 144 2.20 2.29 13.52
CA PHE A 144 1.05 2.89 14.20
C PHE A 144 0.92 4.40 13.94
N LEU A 145 2.04 5.10 13.71
CA LEU A 145 2.02 6.52 13.35
C LEU A 145 1.78 6.73 11.85
N GLY A 146 2.50 5.99 11.00
CA GLY A 146 2.47 6.23 9.56
C GLY A 146 1.18 5.80 8.87
N ILE A 147 0.59 4.67 9.30
CA ILE A 147 -0.61 4.13 8.64
C ILE A 147 -1.83 5.04 8.86
N PRO A 148 -2.24 5.40 10.10
CA PRO A 148 -3.35 6.32 10.28
C PRO A 148 -3.07 7.69 9.64
N ALA A 149 -1.82 8.17 9.69
CA ALA A 149 -1.46 9.47 9.11
C ALA A 149 -1.74 9.56 7.61
N PHE A 150 -1.32 8.58 6.80
CA PHE A 150 -1.58 8.65 5.36
C PHE A 150 -3.08 8.50 5.04
N ILE A 151 -3.80 7.69 5.82
CA ILE A 151 -5.25 7.49 5.65
C ILE A 151 -6.00 8.80 5.95
N PHE A 152 -5.67 9.49 7.06
CA PHE A 152 -6.30 10.77 7.39
C PHE A 152 -5.91 11.90 6.45
N ALA A 153 -4.67 11.89 5.96
CA ALA A 153 -4.23 12.86 4.98
C ALA A 153 -4.86 12.63 3.59
N GLY A 154 -5.61 11.54 3.41
CA GLY A 154 -6.25 11.20 2.14
C GLY A 154 -5.26 10.80 1.06
N PHE A 155 -4.10 10.27 1.43
CA PHE A 155 -3.08 9.87 0.47
C PHE A 155 -3.45 8.57 -0.25
N GLU A 156 -2.98 8.44 -1.49
CA GLU A 156 -3.37 7.34 -2.37
C GLU A 156 -2.36 6.20 -2.32
N HIS A 157 -2.81 5.00 -1.97
CA HIS A 157 -1.98 3.82 -1.79
C HIS A 157 -2.40 2.73 -2.77
N SER A 158 -1.59 2.52 -3.81
CA SER A 158 -1.97 1.69 -4.96
C SER A 158 -2.45 0.28 -4.61
N ILE A 159 -1.84 -0.40 -3.65
CA ILE A 159 -2.27 -1.75 -3.25
C ILE A 159 -3.57 -1.71 -2.43
N ALA A 160 -3.82 -0.65 -1.67
CA ALA A 160 -5.09 -0.48 -0.98
C ALA A 160 -6.20 -0.13 -1.98
N ASP A 161 -5.89 0.66 -3.00
CA ASP A 161 -6.81 1.03 -4.08
C ASP A 161 -7.25 -0.17 -4.90
N ILE A 162 -6.36 -1.15 -5.17
CA ILE A 162 -6.76 -2.45 -5.73
C ILE A 162 -7.87 -3.09 -4.90
N CYS A 163 -7.70 -3.12 -3.58
CA CYS A 163 -8.64 -3.73 -2.66
C CYS A 163 -9.97 -2.92 -2.57
N TYR A 164 -9.93 -1.59 -2.48
CA TYR A 164 -11.14 -0.74 -2.52
C TYR A 164 -11.91 -0.90 -3.84
N PHE A 165 -11.22 -0.85 -4.97
CA PHE A 165 -11.83 -0.99 -6.29
C PHE A 165 -12.35 -2.40 -6.55
N SER A 166 -11.69 -3.45 -6.06
CA SER A 166 -12.21 -4.82 -6.15
C SER A 166 -13.55 -4.98 -5.43
N TYR A 167 -13.71 -4.36 -4.26
CA TYR A 167 -15.00 -4.32 -3.56
C TYR A 167 -16.07 -3.54 -4.36
N ALA A 168 -15.69 -2.45 -5.03
CA ALA A 168 -16.61 -1.54 -5.71
C ALA A 168 -16.96 -1.91 -7.17
N ALA A 169 -16.12 -2.69 -7.85
CA ALA A 169 -16.17 -2.91 -9.29
C ALA A 169 -17.55 -3.39 -9.80
N SER A 170 -18.23 -2.63 -10.65
CA SER A 170 -19.57 -2.96 -11.13
C SER A 170 -19.67 -3.21 -12.64
N SER A 171 -18.73 -2.68 -13.44
CA SER A 171 -18.71 -2.85 -14.90
C SER A 171 -17.29 -2.90 -15.46
N LEU A 172 -17.12 -3.44 -16.66
CA LEU A 172 -15.82 -3.51 -17.33
C LEU A 172 -15.23 -2.11 -17.60
N GLU A 173 -16.09 -1.14 -17.97
CA GLU A 173 -15.67 0.24 -18.19
C GLU A 173 -15.13 0.87 -16.90
N GLN A 174 -15.82 0.65 -15.77
CA GLN A 174 -15.38 1.15 -14.47
C GLN A 174 -14.05 0.49 -14.07
N VAL A 175 -13.92 -0.83 -14.25
CA VAL A 175 -12.69 -1.58 -13.97
C VAL A 175 -11.51 -1.03 -14.79
N ALA A 176 -11.72 -0.67 -16.05
CA ALA A 176 -10.67 -0.05 -16.88
C ALA A 176 -10.20 1.28 -16.30
N LYS A 177 -11.13 2.16 -15.87
CA LYS A 177 -10.80 3.43 -15.20
C LYS A 177 -10.05 3.22 -13.89
N MET A 178 -10.53 2.28 -13.07
CA MET A 178 -9.89 1.86 -11.81
C MET A 178 -8.46 1.36 -12.06
N PHE A 179 -8.24 0.58 -13.12
CA PHE A 179 -6.90 0.06 -13.45
C PHE A 179 -5.92 1.18 -13.83
N VAL A 180 -6.35 2.14 -14.67
CA VAL A 180 -5.53 3.32 -15.01
C VAL A 180 -5.21 4.15 -13.76
N TYR A 181 -6.18 4.33 -12.88
CA TYR A 181 -5.99 4.99 -11.59
C TYR A 181 -4.94 4.27 -10.74
N ILE A 182 -5.05 2.96 -10.55
CA ILE A 182 -4.09 2.16 -9.78
C ILE A 182 -2.68 2.31 -10.37
N LEU A 183 -2.52 2.25 -11.69
CA LEU A 183 -1.21 2.42 -12.34
C LEU A 183 -0.63 3.81 -12.07
N THR A 184 -1.46 4.85 -12.14
CA THR A 184 -1.08 6.23 -11.83
C THR A 184 -0.57 6.34 -10.39
N VAL A 185 -1.32 5.79 -9.43
CA VAL A 185 -0.93 5.77 -8.02
C VAL A 185 0.31 4.92 -7.79
N SER A 186 0.47 3.78 -8.48
CA SER A 186 1.66 2.93 -8.35
C SER A 186 2.93 3.66 -8.79
N VAL A 187 2.88 4.39 -9.90
CA VAL A 187 3.99 5.23 -10.37
C VAL A 187 4.27 6.34 -9.34
N ALA A 188 3.23 7.04 -8.89
CA ALA A 188 3.35 8.11 -7.91
C ALA A 188 3.97 7.62 -6.57
N ASN A 189 3.48 6.49 -6.04
CA ASN A 189 4.05 5.84 -4.85
C ASN A 189 5.54 5.53 -5.07
N GLY A 190 5.89 4.99 -6.24
CA GLY A 190 7.28 4.72 -6.61
C GLY A 190 8.15 5.98 -6.59
N VAL A 191 7.69 7.06 -7.24
CA VAL A 191 8.37 8.35 -7.26
C VAL A 191 8.63 8.87 -5.84
N GLY A 192 7.59 8.89 -4.99
CA GLY A 192 7.72 9.34 -3.61
C GLY A 192 8.71 8.51 -2.79
N SER A 193 8.61 7.18 -2.86
CA SER A 193 9.53 6.29 -2.13
C SER A 193 10.98 6.45 -2.60
N ILE A 194 11.20 6.55 -3.91
CA ILE A 194 12.54 6.69 -4.51
C ILE A 194 13.18 8.02 -4.11
N ILE A 195 12.44 9.13 -4.25
CA ILE A 195 12.91 10.47 -3.90
C ILE A 195 13.33 10.51 -2.43
N PHE A 196 12.46 10.06 -1.53
CA PHE A 196 12.75 10.14 -0.10
C PHE A 196 13.91 9.25 0.30
N ARG A 197 14.03 8.06 -0.29
CA ARG A 197 15.20 7.21 -0.08
C ARG A 197 16.49 7.88 -0.56
N ALA A 198 16.49 8.50 -1.73
CA ALA A 198 17.67 9.20 -2.24
C ALA A 198 18.14 10.26 -1.24
N PHE A 199 17.23 11.05 -0.67
CA PHE A 199 17.54 12.01 0.38
C PHE A 199 18.13 11.37 1.64
N THR A 200 17.58 10.25 2.13
CA THR A 200 18.10 9.59 3.35
C THR A 200 19.49 8.99 3.14
N VAL A 201 19.77 8.43 1.95
CA VAL A 201 21.10 7.91 1.60
C VAL A 201 22.13 9.03 1.53
N MET A 202 21.84 10.11 0.79
CA MET A 202 22.73 11.27 0.68
C MET A 202 23.04 11.90 2.04
N TYR A 203 22.05 11.98 2.92
CA TYR A 203 22.24 12.48 4.29
C TYR A 203 23.17 11.58 5.11
N LYS A 204 22.94 10.25 5.09
CA LYS A 204 23.79 9.28 5.80
C LYS A 204 25.25 9.29 5.30
N GLU A 205 25.48 9.51 4.02
CA GLU A 205 26.83 9.62 3.45
C GLU A 205 27.56 10.90 3.90
N LYS A 206 26.85 12.02 4.01
CA LYS A 206 27.42 13.29 4.51
C LYS A 206 27.80 13.21 5.98
N VAL A 207 26.98 12.56 6.82
CA VAL A 207 27.22 12.46 8.27
C VAL A 207 28.32 11.44 8.62
N LYS A 208 28.61 10.48 7.73
CA LYS A 208 29.70 9.51 7.90
C LYS A 208 31.08 10.03 7.49
N LYS A 209 31.14 11.17 6.81
CA LYS A 209 32.39 11.90 6.51
C LYS A 209 32.67 12.89 7.63
#